data_AF-A0A1F5NIG4-F1
#
_entry.id   AF-A0A1F5NIG4-F1
#
_cell.length_a   1.000
_cell.length_b   1.000
_cell.length_c   1.000
_cell.angle_alpha   90.00
_cell.angle_beta   90.00
_cell.angle_gamma   90.00
#
_symmetry.space_group_name_H-M   'P 1'
#
loop_
_entity.id
_entity.type
_entity.pdbx_description
1 polymer ?
#
loop_
_entity_poly.entity_id
_entity_poly.type
_entity_poly.pdbx_seq_one_letter_code
_entity_poly.pdbx_strand_id
1 'polypeptide(L)'
;MPSNSKNLWLLTEERPKVKVIEKIIQKFSDDKKCKCVFSDRGIKIVPIVQNGRFTFTYKVLGIECGEIKQIFIKTVSGKSSFVDFLLFYQDDQPDYSSTPIYAIEETKTDDTESRNTGIYQRSSKFVFVEFYYPDAKKIMLYNIRIAQNDEPSDTNIFGTRMLLTLGVEIIGKKLDPKVMTPFKNLDELIAFKRSMRRPPAGNTPILIDKEGNKITVSGRLYKAGNIGHDPNIGALSAIASCIRKWDNKTPIEITSHGLKQKHIHSENKFIQIANKLGVTLKGLTLPASRLQDNYWHYAESQEKVASIFVHLIVENFTNGRSIYENHGGSERGYFINKSGDLITIPKYKEDERVSYKAGNKNAIIYIPDLILFDVDRNQIINIEGKTYANRANGIEELKNYVYIEERYIVPSYKPSKIVRTVVLSGSDATKIENDGVGFILNSEGQIIISDSTPEIIKEAVGKLSVP
;
A
#
# COMPACT_ATOMS: atom_id res chain seq x y z
N MET A 1 2.90 -19.93 36.33
CA MET A 1 2.78 -18.46 36.15
C MET A 1 1.73 -18.21 35.08
N PRO A 2 0.82 -17.22 35.23
CA PRO A 2 -0.11 -16.92 34.15
C PRO A 2 0.69 -16.55 32.90
N SER A 3 0.36 -17.13 31.74
CA SER A 3 1.08 -16.78 30.50
C SER A 3 0.84 -15.30 30.21
N ASN A 4 1.89 -14.50 30.25
CA ASN A 4 1.83 -13.05 30.00
C ASN A 4 1.67 -12.74 28.49
N SER A 5 1.26 -13.72 27.71
CA SER A 5 1.06 -13.65 26.27
C SER A 5 -0.10 -12.71 25.95
N LYS A 6 0.01 -11.99 24.84
CA LYS A 6 -1.03 -11.08 24.35
C LYS A 6 -1.38 -11.41 22.91
N ASN A 7 -2.43 -10.79 22.39
CA ASN A 7 -2.74 -10.89 20.98
C ASN A 7 -1.82 -9.96 20.17
N LEU A 8 -1.54 -10.35 18.94
CA LEU A 8 -1.04 -9.44 17.92
C LEU A 8 -2.19 -8.99 17.04
N TRP A 9 -2.32 -7.68 16.86
CA TRP A 9 -3.29 -7.09 15.96
C TRP A 9 -2.56 -6.36 14.84
N LEU A 10 -2.81 -6.77 13.62
CA LEU A 10 -2.32 -6.10 12.42
C LEU A 10 -3.46 -5.32 11.80
N LEU A 11 -3.34 -4.00 11.80
CA LEU A 11 -4.23 -3.15 11.02
C LEU A 11 -3.56 -2.87 9.68
N THR A 12 -4.28 -3.12 8.59
CA THR A 12 -3.73 -2.97 7.23
C THR A 12 -4.70 -2.25 6.31
N GLU A 13 -4.17 -1.37 5.45
CA GLU A 13 -4.95 -0.80 4.34
C GLU A 13 -4.90 -1.67 3.07
N GLU A 14 -3.96 -2.59 3.04
CA GLU A 14 -3.69 -3.50 1.92
C GLU A 14 -4.12 -4.93 2.22
N ARG A 15 -4.22 -5.76 1.17
CA ARG A 15 -4.43 -7.20 1.36
C ARG A 15 -3.25 -7.79 2.15
N PRO A 16 -3.50 -8.52 3.25
CA PRO A 16 -2.43 -9.18 3.99
C PRO A 16 -1.84 -10.34 3.16
N LYS A 17 -0.57 -10.20 2.79
CA LYS A 17 0.17 -11.24 2.05
C LYS A 17 0.90 -12.14 3.04
N VAL A 18 0.77 -13.46 2.92
CA VAL A 18 1.40 -14.43 3.83
C VAL A 18 2.90 -14.13 4.06
N LYS A 19 3.67 -13.93 2.99
CA LYS A 19 5.12 -13.63 3.08
C LYS A 19 5.44 -12.32 3.81
N VAL A 20 4.55 -11.34 3.79
CA VAL A 20 4.71 -10.07 4.54
C VAL A 20 4.42 -10.33 6.00
N ILE A 21 3.35 -11.06 6.32
CA ILE A 21 3.02 -11.43 7.69
C ILE A 21 4.16 -12.23 8.33
N GLU A 22 4.73 -13.21 7.63
CA GLU A 22 5.92 -13.97 8.08
C GLU A 22 7.06 -13.04 8.48
N LYS A 23 7.41 -12.06 7.63
CA LYS A 23 8.49 -11.09 7.91
C LYS A 23 8.16 -10.21 9.12
N ILE A 24 6.92 -9.76 9.25
CA ILE A 24 6.48 -8.95 10.41
C ILE A 24 6.58 -9.76 11.70
N ILE A 25 6.12 -11.01 11.68
CA ILE A 25 6.17 -11.89 12.86
C ILE A 25 7.60 -12.31 13.19
N GLN A 26 8.46 -12.55 12.20
CA GLN A 26 9.89 -12.80 12.44
C GLN A 26 10.54 -11.59 13.10
N LYS A 27 10.28 -10.38 12.59
CA LYS A 27 10.77 -9.15 13.21
C LYS A 27 10.26 -8.97 14.65
N PHE A 28 9.00 -9.30 14.91
CA PHE A 28 8.46 -9.34 16.27
C PHE A 28 9.22 -10.34 17.15
N SER A 29 9.44 -11.56 16.66
CA SER A 29 10.18 -12.63 17.34
C SER A 29 11.58 -12.16 17.74
N ASP A 30 12.32 -11.54 16.82
CA ASP A 30 13.68 -11.07 17.02
C ASP A 30 13.73 -9.95 18.06
N ASP A 31 12.86 -8.94 17.94
CA ASP A 31 12.82 -7.80 18.85
C ASP A 31 12.37 -8.19 20.27
N LYS A 32 11.44 -9.15 20.39
CA LYS A 32 10.97 -9.68 21.69
C LYS A 32 11.86 -10.79 22.23
N LYS A 33 12.86 -11.25 21.45
CA LYS A 33 13.71 -12.40 21.78
C LYS A 33 12.89 -13.64 22.15
N CYS A 34 11.76 -13.83 21.48
CA CYS A 34 10.94 -15.03 21.60
C CYS A 34 11.12 -15.92 20.37
N LYS A 35 10.65 -17.17 20.46
CA LYS A 35 10.70 -18.14 19.35
C LYS A 35 9.31 -18.30 18.76
N CYS A 36 9.12 -17.82 17.53
CA CYS A 36 7.97 -18.14 16.69
C CYS A 36 8.30 -19.38 15.82
N VAL A 37 7.43 -20.37 15.82
CA VAL A 37 7.49 -21.56 14.97
C VAL A 37 6.42 -21.45 13.90
N PHE A 38 6.83 -21.62 12.65
CA PHE A 38 5.94 -21.58 11.49
C PHE A 38 5.62 -23.01 11.05
N SER A 39 4.35 -23.28 10.78
CA SER A 39 3.88 -24.60 10.34
C SER A 39 4.46 -24.98 8.98
N ASP A 40 4.89 -26.24 8.83
CA ASP A 40 5.34 -26.81 7.55
C ASP A 40 4.22 -26.84 6.49
N ARG A 41 2.95 -26.79 6.93
CA ARG A 41 1.77 -26.69 6.04
C ARG A 41 1.52 -25.25 5.56
N GLY A 42 2.35 -24.30 5.97
CA GLY A 42 2.21 -22.89 5.69
C GLY A 42 1.23 -22.18 6.63
N ILE A 43 1.18 -20.86 6.49
CA ILE A 43 0.26 -19.98 7.20
C ILE A 43 -1.06 -19.88 6.42
N LYS A 44 -2.16 -19.82 7.16
CA LYS A 44 -3.48 -19.48 6.61
C LYS A 44 -3.99 -18.18 7.22
N ILE A 45 -4.69 -17.38 6.42
CA ILE A 45 -5.37 -16.16 6.86
C ILE A 45 -6.85 -16.38 6.64
N VAL A 46 -7.56 -16.72 7.72
CA VAL A 46 -8.96 -17.17 7.64
C VAL A 46 -9.89 -16.08 8.19
N PRO A 47 -11.03 -15.80 7.54
CA PRO A 47 -12.01 -14.88 8.11
C PRO A 47 -12.66 -15.49 9.35
N ILE A 48 -12.92 -14.66 10.35
CA ILE A 48 -13.73 -15.05 11.50
C ILE A 48 -15.18 -14.79 11.16
N VAL A 49 -15.96 -15.87 11.07
CA VAL A 49 -17.40 -15.85 10.81
C VAL A 49 -18.15 -16.21 12.09
N GLN A 50 -19.11 -15.38 12.49
CA GLN A 50 -19.98 -15.61 13.64
C GLN A 50 -21.44 -15.47 13.20
N ASN A 51 -22.27 -16.46 13.53
CA ASN A 51 -23.69 -16.49 13.12
C ASN A 51 -23.88 -16.28 11.60
N GLY A 52 -23.00 -16.89 10.79
CA GLY A 52 -23.03 -16.76 9.32
C GLY A 52 -22.55 -15.39 8.78
N ARG A 53 -22.02 -14.50 9.63
CA ARG A 53 -21.56 -13.17 9.25
C ARG A 53 -20.07 -13.01 9.46
N PHE A 54 -19.37 -12.45 8.49
CA PHE A 54 -17.98 -12.07 8.61
C PHE A 54 -17.83 -10.91 9.60
N THR A 55 -16.95 -11.06 10.59
CA THR A 55 -16.73 -10.06 11.66
C THR A 55 -15.74 -8.95 11.28
N PHE A 56 -15.43 -8.80 9.98
CA PHE A 56 -14.38 -7.90 9.49
C PHE A 56 -13.01 -8.13 10.14
N THR A 57 -12.77 -9.37 10.59
CA THR A 57 -11.56 -9.78 11.29
C THR A 57 -11.08 -11.10 10.72
N TYR A 58 -9.80 -11.16 10.38
CA TYR A 58 -9.13 -12.39 10.00
C TYR A 58 -8.27 -12.90 11.15
N LYS A 59 -8.11 -14.21 11.21
CA LYS A 59 -7.20 -14.91 12.11
C LYS A 59 -6.07 -15.53 11.31
N VAL A 60 -4.85 -15.37 11.79
CA VAL A 60 -3.68 -16.05 11.22
C VAL A 60 -3.48 -17.38 11.94
N LEU A 61 -3.39 -18.46 11.17
CA LEU A 61 -3.15 -19.82 11.64
C LEU A 61 -1.80 -20.33 11.14
N GLY A 62 -1.23 -21.32 11.82
CA GLY A 62 0.05 -21.93 11.43
C GLY A 62 1.28 -21.19 11.98
N ILE A 63 1.11 -20.39 13.04
CA ILE A 63 2.19 -19.75 13.79
C ILE A 63 1.99 -20.06 15.28
N GLU A 64 3.03 -20.58 15.93
CA GLU A 64 3.06 -20.83 17.36
C GLU A 64 4.16 -20.01 18.03
N CYS A 65 3.83 -19.31 19.12
CA CYS A 65 4.78 -18.54 19.90
C CYS A 65 4.31 -18.46 21.35
N GLY A 66 5.17 -18.74 22.32
CA GLY A 66 4.82 -18.70 23.75
C GLY A 66 4.35 -17.32 24.23
N GLU A 67 4.73 -16.24 23.53
CA GLU A 67 4.35 -14.86 23.84
C GLU A 67 3.07 -14.41 23.11
N ILE A 68 2.61 -15.14 22.09
CA ILE A 68 1.48 -14.70 21.27
C ILE A 68 0.30 -15.63 21.50
N LYS A 69 -0.81 -15.08 22.01
CA LYS A 69 -2.07 -15.83 22.16
C LYS A 69 -2.69 -16.11 20.79
N GLN A 70 -2.99 -15.06 20.05
CA GLN A 70 -3.61 -15.09 18.72
C GLN A 70 -3.06 -13.96 17.88
N ILE A 71 -3.14 -14.11 16.55
CA ILE A 71 -2.76 -13.09 15.59
C ILE A 71 -4.01 -12.75 14.77
N PHE A 72 -4.45 -11.50 14.85
CA PHE A 72 -5.62 -10.97 14.16
C PHE A 72 -5.20 -9.94 13.13
N ILE A 73 -5.94 -9.88 12.02
CA ILE A 73 -5.79 -8.86 10.99
C ILE A 73 -7.13 -8.18 10.78
N LYS A 74 -7.15 -6.84 10.73
CA LYS A 74 -8.32 -6.05 10.36
C LYS A 74 -7.98 -5.04 9.28
N THR A 75 -8.90 -4.84 8.34
CA THR A 75 -8.74 -3.81 7.31
C THR A 75 -9.10 -2.45 7.89
N VAL A 76 -8.24 -1.47 7.65
CA VAL A 76 -8.43 -0.08 8.06
C VAL A 76 -8.21 0.84 6.87
N SER A 77 -8.50 2.12 7.05
CA SER A 77 -8.16 3.13 6.08
C SER A 77 -7.63 4.38 6.73
N GLY A 78 -6.60 4.93 6.10
CA GLY A 78 -6.05 6.22 6.42
C GLY A 78 -7.03 7.36 6.24
N LYS A 79 -6.99 8.32 7.15
CA LYS A 79 -7.63 9.63 6.94
C LYS A 79 -6.80 10.57 6.05
N SER A 80 -5.52 10.25 5.83
CA SER A 80 -4.57 10.96 4.99
C SER A 80 -3.42 10.01 4.60
N SER A 81 -2.16 10.35 4.88
CA SER A 81 -0.99 9.52 4.55
C SER A 81 -0.79 8.36 5.53
N PHE A 82 -1.39 7.21 5.25
CA PHE A 82 -1.30 5.98 6.08
C PHE A 82 -0.15 5.05 5.66
N VAL A 83 0.52 4.43 6.63
CA VAL A 83 1.49 3.34 6.41
C VAL A 83 0.75 2.04 6.17
N ASP A 84 1.27 1.11 5.37
CA ASP A 84 0.49 -0.06 4.98
C ASP A 84 0.08 -0.97 6.15
N PHE A 85 0.88 -1.07 7.22
CA PHE A 85 0.54 -1.82 8.43
C PHE A 85 0.84 -1.07 9.73
N LEU A 86 -0.01 -1.28 10.73
CA LEU A 86 0.27 -1.03 12.14
C LEU A 86 0.20 -2.35 12.91
N LEU A 87 1.20 -2.64 13.74
CA LEU A 87 1.21 -3.81 14.63
C LEU A 87 1.00 -3.39 16.08
N PHE A 88 0.05 -4.00 16.77
CA PHE A 88 -0.21 -3.81 18.19
C PHE A 88 -0.01 -5.12 18.95
N TYR A 89 0.48 -5.03 20.19
CA TYR A 89 0.67 -6.18 21.08
C TYR A 89 -0.10 -5.95 22.39
N GLN A 90 -1.37 -6.35 22.38
CA GLN A 90 -2.37 -6.08 23.42
C GLN A 90 -3.45 -7.16 23.40
N ASP A 91 -4.20 -7.34 24.49
CA ASP A 91 -5.28 -8.34 24.54
C ASP A 91 -6.48 -7.90 23.70
N ASP A 92 -6.99 -6.68 23.94
CA ASP A 92 -8.18 -6.17 23.28
C ASP A 92 -7.91 -5.63 21.87
N GLN A 93 -8.97 -5.53 21.06
CA GLN A 93 -8.92 -4.91 19.74
C GLN A 93 -8.40 -3.45 19.85
N PRO A 94 -7.49 -2.99 18.96
CA PRO A 94 -6.98 -1.62 19.01
C PRO A 94 -8.08 -0.57 18.84
N ASP A 95 -7.97 0.52 19.59
CA ASP A 95 -8.75 1.74 19.43
C ASP A 95 -7.84 2.94 19.11
N TYR A 96 -8.38 4.15 19.09
CA TYR A 96 -7.59 5.36 18.78
C TYR A 96 -6.60 5.77 19.88
N SER A 97 -6.72 5.21 21.09
CA SER A 97 -5.77 5.41 22.20
C SER A 97 -4.65 4.36 22.23
N SER A 98 -4.85 3.23 21.55
CA SER A 98 -3.83 2.21 21.37
C SER A 98 -2.58 2.77 20.67
N THR A 99 -1.41 2.36 21.16
CA THR A 99 -0.11 2.72 20.55
C THR A 99 0.46 1.49 19.83
N PRO A 100 0.73 1.55 18.52
CA PRO A 100 1.33 0.45 17.79
C PRO A 100 2.80 0.30 18.18
N ILE A 101 3.27 -0.95 18.24
CA ILE A 101 4.70 -1.22 18.39
C ILE A 101 5.45 -0.98 17.08
N TYR A 102 4.83 -1.30 15.93
CA TYR A 102 5.41 -1.08 14.59
C TYR A 102 4.49 -0.27 13.70
N ALA A 103 5.08 0.64 12.94
CA ALA A 103 4.48 1.32 11.79
C ALA A 103 5.25 0.95 10.53
N ILE A 104 4.62 0.22 9.62
CA ILE A 104 5.30 -0.50 8.53
C ILE A 104 4.75 -0.05 7.19
N GLU A 105 5.65 0.37 6.31
CA GLU A 105 5.35 0.60 4.90
C GLU A 105 5.90 -0.57 4.07
N GLU A 106 5.05 -1.22 3.27
CA GLU A 106 5.47 -2.26 2.33
C GLU A 106 5.89 -1.62 1.00
N THR A 107 6.89 -2.18 0.35
CA THR A 107 7.15 -1.92 -1.06
C THR A 107 7.63 -3.18 -1.75
N LYS A 108 7.21 -3.40 -2.99
CA LYS A 108 7.89 -4.36 -3.87
C LYS A 108 8.84 -3.71 -4.87
N THR A 109 8.76 -2.38 -5.02
CA THR A 109 9.51 -1.62 -6.03
C THR A 109 10.98 -1.49 -5.65
N ASP A 110 11.86 -1.83 -6.59
CA ASP A 110 13.29 -1.54 -6.59
C ASP A 110 13.63 -0.40 -7.59
N ASP A 111 14.87 0.10 -7.56
CA ASP A 111 15.45 1.08 -8.48
C ASP A 111 15.29 0.69 -9.96
N THR A 112 15.22 -0.61 -10.27
CA THR A 112 14.98 -1.17 -11.61
C THR A 112 13.66 -0.71 -12.20
N GLU A 113 12.59 -0.76 -11.40
CA GLU A 113 11.24 -0.46 -11.85
C GLU A 113 10.95 1.04 -11.81
N SER A 114 11.46 1.76 -10.79
CA SER A 114 11.35 3.22 -10.73
C SER A 114 12.22 3.86 -9.63
N ARG A 115 13.34 4.45 -10.07
CA ARG A 115 14.35 5.15 -9.24
C ARG A 115 13.77 6.15 -8.23
N ASN A 116 12.79 6.97 -8.62
CA ASN A 116 12.26 8.03 -7.74
C ASN A 116 11.03 7.59 -6.94
N THR A 117 10.23 6.63 -7.44
CA THR A 117 9.02 6.20 -6.71
C THR A 117 9.32 5.15 -5.66
N GLY A 118 10.42 4.38 -5.81
CA GLY A 118 10.81 3.33 -4.85
C GLY A 118 10.92 3.83 -3.41
N ILE A 119 11.60 4.96 -3.20
CA ILE A 119 11.82 5.52 -1.86
C ILE A 119 11.04 6.81 -1.63
N TYR A 120 11.25 7.84 -2.46
CA TYR A 120 10.76 9.18 -2.10
C TYR A 120 9.23 9.25 -1.98
N GLN A 121 8.48 8.57 -2.85
CA GLN A 121 7.02 8.59 -2.79
C GLN A 121 6.46 8.07 -1.46
N ARG A 122 7.21 7.19 -0.78
CA ARG A 122 6.82 6.55 0.48
C ARG A 122 7.32 7.30 1.71
N SER A 123 8.39 8.09 1.57
CA SER A 123 9.03 8.77 2.71
C SER A 123 8.09 9.70 3.49
N SER A 124 7.09 10.32 2.86
CA SER A 124 6.13 11.16 3.60
C SER A 124 5.30 10.37 4.61
N LYS A 125 5.04 9.08 4.39
CA LYS A 125 4.25 8.25 5.33
C LYS A 125 4.97 8.11 6.67
N PHE A 126 6.30 7.94 6.67
CA PHE A 126 7.10 7.90 7.90
C PHE A 126 7.18 9.25 8.62
N VAL A 127 7.20 10.35 7.88
CA VAL A 127 7.13 11.70 8.47
C VAL A 127 5.75 11.93 9.09
N PHE A 128 4.70 11.48 8.41
CA PHE A 128 3.33 11.71 8.83
C PHE A 128 2.92 10.85 10.02
N VAL A 129 3.29 9.57 10.05
CA VAL A 129 2.99 8.66 11.18
C VAL A 129 3.68 9.09 12.47
N GLU A 130 4.85 9.72 12.40
CA GLU A 130 5.57 10.28 13.56
C GLU A 130 4.71 11.28 14.36
N PHE A 131 3.84 12.02 13.69
CA PHE A 131 2.98 13.00 14.35
C PHE A 131 1.87 12.36 15.19
N TYR A 132 1.59 11.07 14.99
CA TYR A 132 0.57 10.31 15.71
C TYR A 132 1.19 9.30 16.68
N TYR A 133 2.23 8.59 16.23
CA TYR A 133 2.87 7.52 16.99
C TYR A 133 4.41 7.69 16.99
N PRO A 134 4.93 8.69 17.73
CA PRO A 134 6.37 8.96 17.77
C PRO A 134 7.19 7.80 18.38
N ASP A 135 6.56 6.99 19.24
CA ASP A 135 7.21 5.85 19.91
C ASP A 135 7.13 4.55 19.09
N ALA A 136 6.36 4.53 18.01
CA ALA A 136 6.26 3.36 17.16
C ALA A 136 7.56 3.18 16.35
N LYS A 137 8.09 1.96 16.34
CA LYS A 137 9.24 1.65 15.48
C LYS A 137 8.78 1.67 14.02
N LYS A 138 9.41 2.54 13.23
CA LYS A 138 9.12 2.71 11.80
C LYS A 138 9.92 1.71 10.99
N ILE A 139 9.26 1.00 10.08
CA ILE A 139 9.86 -0.05 9.27
C ILE A 139 9.49 0.15 7.80
N MET A 140 10.49 0.18 6.93
CA MET A 140 10.34 0.06 5.49
C MET A 140 10.59 -1.40 5.10
N LEU A 141 9.53 -2.12 4.73
CA LEU A 141 9.58 -3.54 4.42
C LEU A 141 9.60 -3.76 2.91
N TYR A 142 10.73 -4.24 2.39
CA TYR A 142 10.88 -4.64 1.01
C TYR A 142 10.40 -6.09 0.80
N ASN A 143 9.38 -6.25 -0.03
CA ASN A 143 8.82 -7.50 -0.49
C ASN A 143 9.16 -7.76 -1.97
N ILE A 144 10.45 -7.66 -2.27
CA ILE A 144 10.98 -7.78 -3.62
C ILE A 144 10.82 -9.23 -4.11
N ARG A 145 10.26 -9.40 -5.31
CA ARG A 145 10.05 -10.71 -5.95
C ARG A 145 10.83 -10.90 -7.26
N ILE A 146 11.55 -9.88 -7.68
CA ILE A 146 12.36 -9.85 -8.91
C ILE A 146 13.81 -9.53 -8.56
N ALA A 147 14.75 -9.85 -9.44
CA ALA A 147 16.16 -9.55 -9.22
C ALA A 147 16.39 -8.04 -9.02
N GLN A 148 17.28 -7.69 -8.09
CA GLN A 148 17.66 -6.31 -7.82
C GLN A 148 18.81 -5.86 -8.72
N ASN A 149 18.97 -4.55 -8.89
CA ASN A 149 20.22 -4.00 -9.43
C ASN A 149 21.39 -4.30 -8.48
N ASP A 150 22.56 -4.62 -9.05
CA ASP A 150 23.79 -4.83 -8.29
C ASP A 150 24.27 -3.53 -7.61
N GLU A 151 24.03 -2.37 -8.23
CA GLU A 151 24.42 -1.06 -7.71
C GLU A 151 23.22 -0.12 -7.49
N PRO A 152 23.06 0.44 -6.27
CA PRO A 152 22.00 1.40 -5.98
C PRO A 152 22.29 2.76 -6.61
N SER A 153 21.26 3.44 -7.10
CA SER A 153 21.38 4.81 -7.62
C SER A 153 21.65 5.84 -6.52
N ASP A 154 22.23 7.00 -6.87
CA ASP A 154 22.40 8.13 -5.93
C ASP A 154 21.08 8.53 -5.25
N THR A 155 19.96 8.48 -5.99
CA THR A 155 18.62 8.74 -5.45
C THR A 155 18.27 7.74 -4.36
N ASN A 156 18.58 6.48 -4.59
CA ASN A 156 18.33 5.43 -3.63
C ASN A 156 19.19 5.57 -2.38
N ILE A 157 20.46 5.89 -2.56
CA ILE A 157 21.38 6.17 -1.47
C ILE A 157 20.86 7.36 -0.66
N PHE A 158 20.60 8.51 -1.30
CA PHE A 158 20.09 9.69 -0.61
C PHE A 158 18.80 9.42 0.17
N GLY A 159 17.82 8.78 -0.48
CA GLY A 159 16.55 8.42 0.14
C GLY A 159 16.70 7.46 1.31
N THR A 160 17.49 6.41 1.15
CA THR A 160 17.78 5.42 2.20
C THR A 160 18.45 6.08 3.40
N ARG A 161 19.47 6.91 3.16
CA ARG A 161 20.16 7.63 4.23
C ARG A 161 19.22 8.58 4.98
N MET A 162 18.29 9.25 4.29
CA MET A 162 17.25 10.05 4.96
C MET A 162 16.34 9.19 5.84
N LEU A 163 15.86 8.05 5.34
CA LEU A 163 15.01 7.15 6.14
C LEU A 163 15.75 6.66 7.40
N LEU A 164 17.01 6.23 7.27
CA LEU A 164 17.85 5.82 8.40
C LEU A 164 18.07 6.98 9.40
N THR A 165 18.27 8.21 8.90
CA THR A 165 18.36 9.42 9.73
C THR A 165 17.09 9.69 10.54
N LEU A 166 15.93 9.34 9.97
CA LEU A 166 14.63 9.45 10.63
C LEU A 166 14.31 8.26 11.54
N GLY A 167 15.25 7.33 11.73
CA GLY A 167 15.10 6.15 12.57
C GLY A 167 14.22 5.06 11.96
N VAL A 168 14.07 5.04 10.63
CA VAL A 168 13.34 4.00 9.92
C VAL A 168 14.25 2.78 9.71
N GLU A 169 13.84 1.63 10.21
CA GLU A 169 14.51 0.35 9.97
C GLU A 169 14.14 -0.18 8.58
N ILE A 170 15.08 -0.81 7.87
CA ILE A 170 14.85 -1.36 6.53
C ILE A 170 15.02 -2.87 6.56
N ILE A 171 14.00 -3.60 6.10
CA ILE A 171 13.97 -5.06 6.09
C ILE A 171 13.72 -5.56 4.67
N GLY A 172 14.31 -6.69 4.29
CA GLY A 172 14.07 -7.34 2.99
C GLY A 172 14.81 -6.73 1.81
N LYS A 173 15.76 -5.82 2.07
CA LYS A 173 16.69 -5.26 1.09
C LYS A 173 18.10 -5.27 1.66
N LYS A 174 19.10 -5.61 0.83
CA LYS A 174 20.50 -5.51 1.21
C LYS A 174 20.92 -4.04 1.28
N LEU A 175 21.52 -3.65 2.40
CA LEU A 175 22.13 -2.33 2.58
C LEU A 175 23.65 -2.49 2.57
N ASP A 176 24.35 -1.66 1.81
CA ASP A 176 25.79 -1.53 1.97
C ASP A 176 26.08 -0.64 3.19
N PRO A 177 26.65 -1.19 4.28
CA PRO A 177 26.89 -0.45 5.52
C PRO A 177 27.94 0.66 5.36
N LYS A 178 28.69 0.72 4.26
CA LYS A 178 29.66 1.79 4.00
C LYS A 178 29.01 3.05 3.45
N VAL A 179 27.96 2.91 2.64
CA VAL A 179 27.29 4.05 1.97
C VAL A 179 25.88 4.31 2.48
N MET A 180 25.14 3.30 2.92
CA MET A 180 23.78 3.40 3.44
C MET A 180 23.79 3.61 4.96
N THR A 181 24.33 4.74 5.40
CA THR A 181 24.36 5.14 6.82
C THR A 181 23.59 6.44 7.05
N PRO A 182 23.04 6.68 8.26
CA PRO A 182 22.42 7.95 8.59
C PRO A 182 23.32 9.14 8.24
N PHE A 183 22.71 10.26 7.82
CA PHE A 183 23.41 11.52 7.78
C PHE A 183 23.77 11.95 9.20
N LYS A 184 24.97 12.48 9.39
CA LYS A 184 25.46 12.94 10.69
C LYS A 184 24.94 14.33 11.04
N ASN A 185 24.78 15.19 10.03
CA ASN A 185 24.37 16.58 10.20
C ASN A 185 23.83 17.18 8.89
N LEU A 186 23.34 18.41 8.98
CA LEU A 186 22.79 19.18 7.86
C LEU A 186 23.81 19.41 6.73
N ASP A 187 25.07 19.67 7.06
CA ASP A 187 26.10 19.96 6.04
C ASP A 187 26.40 18.73 5.18
N GLU A 188 26.43 17.54 5.79
CA GLU A 188 26.58 16.29 5.05
C GLU A 188 25.40 16.02 4.11
N LEU A 189 24.17 16.26 4.59
CA LEU A 189 22.96 16.12 3.78
C LEU A 189 22.97 17.07 2.56
N ILE A 190 23.38 18.33 2.78
CA ILE A 190 23.54 19.34 1.72
C ILE A 190 24.63 18.93 0.73
N ALA A 191 25.81 18.56 1.23
CA ALA A 191 26.95 18.18 0.40
C ALA A 191 26.63 16.98 -0.49
N PHE A 192 26.00 15.95 0.07
CA PHE A 192 25.57 14.78 -0.69
C PHE A 192 24.56 15.16 -1.76
N LYS A 193 23.52 15.94 -1.43
CA LYS A 193 22.50 16.34 -2.42
C LYS A 193 23.11 17.14 -3.58
N ARG A 194 24.12 17.98 -3.30
CA ARG A 194 24.85 18.79 -4.28
C ARG A 194 25.75 17.96 -5.20
N SER A 195 26.31 16.85 -4.73
CA SER A 195 27.16 15.98 -5.54
C SER A 195 26.37 15.10 -6.53
N MET A 196 25.08 14.88 -6.27
CA MET A 196 24.22 14.09 -7.16
C MET A 196 24.07 14.72 -8.54
N ARG A 197 24.01 13.88 -9.59
CA ARG A 197 23.71 14.33 -10.96
C ARG A 197 22.38 15.09 -11.02
N ARG A 198 22.38 16.25 -11.69
CA ARG A 198 21.17 17.04 -11.94
C ARG A 198 20.22 16.33 -12.90
N PRO A 199 18.89 16.51 -12.75
CA PRO A 199 17.92 15.94 -13.68
C PRO A 199 18.09 16.57 -15.08
N PRO A 200 17.56 15.92 -16.15
CA PRO A 200 17.62 16.45 -17.51
C PRO A 200 17.00 17.84 -17.62
N ALA A 201 17.46 18.62 -18.61
CA ALA A 201 16.96 19.97 -18.89
C ALA A 201 15.42 20.03 -18.92
N GLY A 202 14.86 21.09 -18.35
CA GLY A 202 13.41 21.27 -18.19
C GLY A 202 12.80 20.68 -16.92
N ASN A 203 13.54 19.86 -16.15
CA ASN A 203 13.11 19.39 -14.84
C ASN A 203 13.63 20.28 -13.71
N THR A 204 12.81 20.49 -12.69
CA THR A 204 13.21 21.22 -11.48
C THR A 204 14.08 20.32 -10.59
N PRO A 205 15.36 20.67 -10.35
CA PRO A 205 16.19 19.93 -9.40
C PRO A 205 15.73 20.14 -7.96
N ILE A 206 16.03 19.17 -7.10
CA ILE A 206 16.00 19.36 -5.65
C ILE A 206 17.40 19.79 -5.21
N LEU A 207 17.50 21.00 -4.67
CA LEU A 207 18.69 21.63 -4.13
C LEU A 207 18.39 22.09 -2.70
N ILE A 208 19.42 22.16 -1.87
CA ILE A 208 19.33 22.53 -0.45
C ILE A 208 20.44 23.52 -0.18
N ASP A 209 20.07 24.72 0.27
CA ASP A 209 21.01 25.82 0.45
C ASP A 209 20.74 26.54 1.78
N LYS A 210 21.82 27.01 2.43
CA LYS A 210 21.76 27.90 3.59
C LYS A 210 21.84 29.33 3.05
N GLU A 211 20.76 30.09 3.14
CA GLU A 211 20.67 31.48 2.68
C GLU A 211 20.43 32.41 3.87
N GLY A 212 21.51 32.99 4.41
CA GLY A 212 21.42 33.89 5.56
C GLY A 212 20.78 33.21 6.76
N ASN A 213 19.58 33.66 7.13
CA ASN A 213 18.82 33.16 8.28
C ASN A 213 17.76 32.11 7.92
N LYS A 214 17.79 31.50 6.72
CA LYS A 214 16.86 30.45 6.30
C LYS A 214 17.56 29.32 5.54
N ILE A 215 16.88 28.19 5.46
CA ILE A 215 17.24 27.07 4.58
C ILE A 215 16.25 27.04 3.43
N THR A 216 16.75 27.07 2.19
CA THR A 216 15.92 26.93 1.00
C THR A 216 16.02 25.51 0.46
N VAL A 217 14.88 24.95 0.05
CA VAL A 217 14.83 23.64 -0.61
C VAL A 217 14.05 23.77 -1.91
N SER A 218 14.68 23.60 -3.06
CA SER A 218 13.96 23.63 -4.34
C SER A 218 13.25 22.31 -4.60
N GLY A 219 12.09 22.35 -5.26
CA GLY A 219 11.47 21.12 -5.75
C GLY A 219 10.04 21.33 -6.23
N ARG A 220 9.72 20.74 -7.39
CA ARG A 220 8.39 20.81 -7.98
C ARG A 220 7.35 20.06 -7.13
N LEU A 221 6.24 20.71 -6.81
CA LEU A 221 5.07 20.10 -6.15
C LEU A 221 3.84 20.05 -7.07
N TYR A 222 3.77 20.96 -8.04
CA TYR A 222 2.64 21.07 -8.96
C TYR A 222 2.53 19.90 -9.94
N LYS A 223 1.35 19.29 -9.99
CA LYS A 223 0.94 18.30 -11.00
C LYS A 223 -0.57 18.38 -11.21
N ALA A 224 -0.99 18.46 -12.48
CA ALA A 224 -2.40 18.40 -12.88
C ALA A 224 -3.35 19.34 -12.08
N GLY A 225 -2.96 20.60 -11.92
CA GLY A 225 -3.79 21.61 -11.25
C GLY A 225 -3.66 21.68 -9.73
N ASN A 226 -2.95 20.75 -9.09
CA ASN A 226 -2.89 20.63 -7.62
C ASN A 226 -1.46 20.33 -7.11
N ILE A 227 -1.31 20.26 -5.78
CA ILE A 227 -0.15 19.63 -5.12
C ILE A 227 -0.26 18.12 -5.31
N GLY A 228 0.49 17.56 -6.26
CA GLY A 228 0.32 16.16 -6.66
C GLY A 228 1.57 15.48 -7.20
N HIS A 229 2.75 16.10 -7.12
CA HIS A 229 3.99 15.45 -7.52
C HIS A 229 4.50 14.52 -6.40
N ASP A 230 3.86 13.35 -6.22
CA ASP A 230 4.07 12.46 -5.07
C ASP A 230 5.54 12.15 -4.72
N PRO A 231 6.44 11.82 -5.67
CA PRO A 231 7.84 11.61 -5.33
C PRO A 231 8.50 12.82 -4.67
N ASN A 232 8.16 14.03 -5.12
CA ASN A 232 8.74 15.25 -4.54
C ASN A 232 8.06 15.62 -3.23
N ILE A 233 6.76 15.34 -3.08
CA ILE A 233 6.05 15.53 -1.81
C ILE A 233 6.78 14.74 -0.72
N GLY A 234 7.07 13.46 -0.96
CA GLY A 234 7.77 12.65 0.04
C GLY A 234 9.25 13.00 0.19
N ALA A 235 9.97 13.31 -0.89
CA ALA A 235 11.37 13.78 -0.79
C ALA A 235 11.50 15.07 0.03
N LEU A 236 10.69 16.10 -0.27
CA LEU A 236 10.74 17.38 0.42
C LEU A 236 10.29 17.26 1.88
N SER A 237 9.30 16.40 2.16
CA SER A 237 8.89 16.07 3.54
C SER A 237 10.02 15.42 4.33
N ALA A 238 10.72 14.44 3.73
CA ALA A 238 11.83 13.75 4.37
C ALA A 238 13.03 14.68 4.59
N ILE A 239 13.38 15.51 3.61
CA ILE A 239 14.43 16.53 3.74
C ILE A 239 14.11 17.48 4.90
N ALA A 240 12.90 18.05 4.93
CA ALA A 240 12.48 18.96 5.99
C ALA A 240 12.53 18.28 7.37
N SER A 241 12.06 17.03 7.46
CA SER A 241 12.11 16.26 8.71
C SER A 241 13.55 15.96 9.15
N CYS A 242 14.46 15.63 8.23
CA CYS A 242 15.88 15.45 8.54
C CYS A 242 16.49 16.76 9.05
N ILE A 243 16.24 17.89 8.38
CA ILE A 243 16.69 19.21 8.84
C ILE A 243 16.23 19.45 10.29
N ARG A 244 14.97 19.14 10.60
CA ARG A 244 14.40 19.32 11.95
C ARG A 244 15.02 18.42 13.04
N LYS A 245 15.73 17.35 12.68
CA LYS A 245 16.53 16.57 13.65
C LYS A 245 17.74 17.35 14.19
N TRP A 246 18.29 18.27 13.40
CA TRP A 246 19.48 19.04 13.78
C TRP A 246 19.20 20.53 14.01
N ASP A 247 18.16 21.06 13.39
CA ASP A 247 17.80 22.48 13.43
C ASP A 247 16.28 22.68 13.53
N ASN A 248 15.82 23.02 14.73
CA ASN A 248 14.40 23.24 15.03
C ASN A 248 13.96 24.70 14.91
N LYS A 249 14.85 25.64 14.56
CA LYS A 249 14.55 27.09 14.57
C LYS A 249 14.61 27.73 13.20
N THR A 250 15.57 27.33 12.37
CA THR A 250 15.79 27.99 11.09
C THR A 250 14.57 27.77 10.18
N PRO A 251 13.97 28.84 9.62
CA PRO A 251 12.91 28.73 8.65
C PRO A 251 13.33 27.87 7.45
N ILE A 252 12.43 26.97 7.01
CA ILE A 252 12.61 26.18 5.80
C ILE A 252 11.64 26.71 4.76
N GLU A 253 12.14 27.19 3.62
CA GLU A 253 11.31 27.70 2.52
C GLU A 253 11.47 26.81 1.28
N ILE A 254 10.37 26.22 0.81
CA ILE A 254 10.38 25.48 -0.45
C ILE A 254 10.29 26.46 -1.62
N THR A 255 11.18 26.30 -2.59
CA THR A 255 11.26 27.13 -3.79
C THR A 255 10.98 26.30 -5.05
N SER A 256 10.71 26.96 -6.18
CA SER A 256 10.52 26.29 -7.48
C SER A 256 9.40 25.22 -7.49
N HIS A 257 8.39 25.37 -6.64
CA HIS A 257 7.30 24.40 -6.48
C HIS A 257 6.28 24.41 -7.63
N GLY A 258 6.20 25.50 -8.40
CA GLY A 258 5.30 25.65 -9.55
C GLY A 258 3.82 25.83 -9.17
N LEU A 259 3.54 26.17 -7.92
CA LEU A 259 2.17 26.33 -7.40
C LEU A 259 1.74 27.80 -7.45
N LYS A 260 0.42 28.02 -7.44
CA LYS A 260 -0.25 29.31 -7.24
C LYS A 260 -1.11 29.20 -5.98
N GLN A 261 -1.53 30.32 -5.40
CA GLN A 261 -2.33 30.35 -4.17
C GLN A 261 -3.59 29.47 -4.25
N LYS A 262 -4.25 29.42 -5.41
CA LYS A 262 -5.44 28.59 -5.65
C LYS A 262 -5.22 27.08 -5.55
N HIS A 263 -3.98 26.60 -5.53
CA HIS A 263 -3.66 25.17 -5.39
C HIS A 263 -3.44 24.76 -3.92
N ILE A 264 -3.51 25.71 -2.98
CA ILE A 264 -3.15 25.51 -1.58
C ILE A 264 -4.44 25.31 -0.77
N HIS A 265 -4.60 24.11 -0.21
CA HIS A 265 -5.77 23.72 0.59
C HIS A 265 -5.30 23.12 1.92
N SER A 266 -6.02 23.40 3.01
CA SER A 266 -5.69 22.95 4.37
C SER A 266 -5.62 21.43 4.50
N GLU A 267 -6.48 20.71 3.77
CA GLU A 267 -6.60 19.25 3.84
C GLU A 267 -5.50 18.50 3.09
N ASN A 268 -4.66 19.19 2.32
CA ASN A 268 -3.61 18.51 1.57
C ASN A 268 -2.51 17.98 2.51
N LYS A 269 -2.13 16.72 2.34
CA LYS A 269 -1.10 16.03 3.14
C LYS A 269 0.21 16.80 3.27
N PHE A 270 0.69 17.44 2.19
CA PHE A 270 1.94 18.19 2.23
C PHE A 270 1.77 19.49 3.02
N ILE A 271 0.60 20.13 2.97
CA ILE A 271 0.29 21.33 3.74
C ILE A 271 0.20 21.03 5.24
N GLN A 272 -0.38 19.88 5.60
CA GLN A 272 -0.37 19.36 6.98
C GLN A 272 1.06 19.14 7.49
N ILE A 273 1.89 18.44 6.70
CA ILE A 273 3.32 18.24 7.02
C ILE A 273 4.05 19.57 7.15
N ALA A 274 3.84 20.50 6.20
CA ALA A 274 4.49 21.79 6.20
C ALA A 274 4.14 22.62 7.43
N ASN A 275 2.87 22.64 7.84
CA ASN A 275 2.44 23.28 9.08
C ASN A 275 3.15 22.68 10.31
N LYS A 276 3.24 21.34 10.40
CA LYS A 276 3.89 20.66 11.54
C LYS A 276 5.40 20.86 11.59
N LEU A 277 6.06 20.95 10.44
CA LEU A 277 7.51 21.14 10.35
C LEU A 277 7.92 22.63 10.26
N GLY A 278 6.98 23.57 10.26
CA GLY A 278 7.27 25.00 10.08
C GLY A 278 7.94 25.28 8.73
N VAL A 279 7.45 24.67 7.66
CA VAL A 279 7.91 24.84 6.28
C VAL A 279 7.00 25.82 5.56
N THR A 280 7.56 26.75 4.79
CA THR A 280 6.82 27.71 3.96
C THR A 280 6.99 27.42 2.47
N LEU A 281 6.13 28.02 1.63
CA LEU A 281 6.24 27.99 0.18
C LEU A 281 6.53 29.41 -0.33
N LYS A 282 7.62 29.58 -1.09
CA LYS A 282 8.07 30.90 -1.56
C LYS A 282 6.94 31.64 -2.30
N GLY A 283 6.59 32.82 -1.78
CA GLY A 283 5.59 33.71 -2.39
C GLY A 283 4.14 33.23 -2.24
N LEU A 284 3.87 32.25 -1.38
CA LEU A 284 2.51 31.77 -1.07
C LEU A 284 2.23 31.83 0.43
N THR A 285 0.97 32.05 0.78
CA THR A 285 0.52 31.97 2.17
C THR A 285 -0.06 30.57 2.42
N LEU A 286 0.46 29.87 3.43
CA LEU A 286 -0.09 28.59 3.83
C LEU A 286 -1.29 28.81 4.75
N PRO A 287 -2.44 28.16 4.50
CA PRO A 287 -3.52 28.13 5.47
C PRO A 287 -3.08 27.35 6.70
N ALA A 288 -3.62 27.74 7.86
CA ALA A 288 -3.55 26.90 9.05
C ALA A 288 -4.16 25.54 8.72
N SER A 289 -3.44 24.47 9.06
CA SER A 289 -3.88 23.10 8.84
C SER A 289 -3.73 22.31 10.13
N ARG A 290 -4.79 21.59 10.50
CA ARG A 290 -4.80 20.71 11.67
C ARG A 290 -4.71 19.26 11.19
N LEU A 291 -3.94 18.45 11.90
CA LEU A 291 -4.04 17.00 11.75
C LEU A 291 -5.41 16.55 12.23
N GLN A 292 -5.99 15.55 11.56
CA GLN A 292 -7.18 14.91 12.10
C GLN A 292 -6.82 14.22 13.42
N ASP A 293 -7.77 14.12 14.35
CA ASP A 293 -7.48 13.57 15.68
C ASP A 293 -7.13 12.07 15.60
N ASN A 294 -7.72 11.35 14.64
CA ASN A 294 -7.46 9.92 14.44
C ASN A 294 -6.65 9.72 13.15
N TYR A 295 -5.67 8.82 13.19
CA TYR A 295 -4.84 8.49 12.03
C TYR A 295 -5.56 7.59 11.01
N TRP A 296 -6.38 6.67 11.50
CA TRP A 296 -7.07 5.62 10.75
C TRP A 296 -8.51 5.44 11.24
N HIS A 297 -9.28 4.61 10.55
CA HIS A 297 -10.60 4.08 10.98
C HIS A 297 -10.79 2.66 10.42
N TYR A 298 -11.65 1.85 11.04
CA TYR A 298 -11.99 0.53 10.51
C TYR A 298 -12.74 0.63 9.17
N ALA A 299 -12.35 -0.20 8.21
CA ALA A 299 -12.89 -0.18 6.85
C ALA A 299 -13.85 -1.37 6.65
N GLU A 300 -15.15 -1.10 6.80
CA GLU A 300 -16.21 -2.12 6.68
C GLU A 300 -16.99 -2.02 5.36
N SER A 301 -16.88 -0.89 4.66
CA SER A 301 -17.67 -0.59 3.45
C SER A 301 -16.84 -0.08 2.27
N GLN A 302 -15.51 -0.11 2.37
CA GLN A 302 -14.65 0.35 1.28
C GLN A 302 -14.63 -0.65 0.12
N GLU A 303 -14.39 -0.13 -1.09
CA GLU A 303 -14.35 -0.89 -2.34
C GLU A 303 -13.56 -2.20 -2.23
N LYS A 304 -12.34 -2.12 -1.68
CA LYS A 304 -11.40 -3.24 -1.57
C LYS A 304 -11.82 -4.36 -0.61
N VAL A 305 -12.77 -4.13 0.30
CA VAL A 305 -13.07 -5.09 1.39
C VAL A 305 -13.60 -6.42 0.85
N ALA A 306 -14.59 -6.40 -0.04
CA ALA A 306 -15.15 -7.60 -0.65
C ALA A 306 -14.14 -8.32 -1.57
N SER A 307 -13.36 -7.60 -2.36
CA SER A 307 -12.38 -8.22 -3.24
C SER A 307 -11.22 -8.86 -2.47
N ILE A 308 -10.76 -8.25 -1.37
CA ILE A 308 -9.81 -8.86 -0.42
C ILE A 308 -10.42 -10.11 0.23
N PHE A 309 -11.68 -10.04 0.66
CA PHE A 309 -12.37 -11.18 1.27
C PHE A 309 -12.44 -12.36 0.29
N VAL A 310 -12.91 -12.13 -0.94
CA VAL A 310 -12.98 -13.16 -1.99
C VAL A 310 -11.60 -13.74 -2.30
N HIS A 311 -10.57 -12.90 -2.40
CA HIS A 311 -9.20 -13.34 -2.60
C HIS A 311 -8.77 -14.33 -1.50
N LEU A 312 -8.92 -13.93 -0.23
CA LEU A 312 -8.46 -14.72 0.90
C LEU A 312 -9.23 -16.03 1.02
N ILE A 313 -10.56 -16.04 0.85
CA ILE A 313 -11.31 -17.30 0.98
C ILE A 313 -10.98 -18.27 -0.15
N VAL A 314 -10.78 -17.79 -1.38
CA VAL A 314 -10.43 -18.67 -2.50
C VAL A 314 -9.05 -19.29 -2.27
N GLU A 315 -8.03 -18.49 -1.93
CA GLU A 315 -6.68 -19.02 -1.70
C GLU A 315 -6.59 -19.96 -0.48
N ASN A 316 -7.41 -19.77 0.55
CA ASN A 316 -7.33 -20.57 1.79
C ASN A 316 -8.22 -21.82 1.79
N PHE A 317 -9.29 -21.84 1.00
CA PHE A 317 -10.31 -22.89 1.05
C PHE A 317 -10.49 -23.65 -0.27
N THR A 318 -9.91 -23.23 -1.39
CA THR A 318 -10.01 -23.97 -2.67
C THR A 318 -8.63 -24.20 -3.29
N ASN A 319 -8.59 -24.87 -4.45
CA ASN A 319 -7.38 -24.99 -5.26
C ASN A 319 -7.13 -23.76 -6.16
N GLY A 320 -7.99 -22.74 -6.05
CA GLY A 320 -7.90 -21.51 -6.81
C GLY A 320 -6.64 -20.72 -6.51
N ARG A 321 -6.16 -19.98 -7.51
CA ARG A 321 -4.96 -19.16 -7.38
C ARG A 321 -5.23 -17.74 -7.85
N SER A 322 -4.78 -16.75 -7.09
CA SER A 322 -4.68 -15.39 -7.63
C SER A 322 -3.49 -15.32 -8.59
N ILE A 323 -3.77 -14.87 -9.82
CA ILE A 323 -2.75 -14.68 -10.86
C ILE A 323 -2.53 -13.20 -11.17
N TYR A 324 -3.31 -12.30 -10.56
CA TYR A 324 -3.11 -10.85 -10.55
C TYR A 324 -3.95 -10.20 -9.45
N GLU A 325 -3.44 -9.13 -8.82
CA GLU A 325 -4.15 -8.33 -7.81
C GLU A 325 -3.77 -6.84 -7.85
N ASN A 326 -4.74 -5.94 -7.62
CA ASN A 326 -4.56 -4.50 -7.43
C ASN A 326 -5.75 -3.84 -6.69
N HIS A 327 -6.36 -4.56 -5.77
CA HIS A 327 -7.57 -4.20 -5.00
C HIS A 327 -7.75 -2.69 -4.75
N GLY A 328 -8.77 -2.08 -5.39
CA GLY A 328 -9.15 -0.69 -5.13
C GLY A 328 -8.06 0.32 -5.49
N GLY A 329 -7.25 0.02 -6.51
CA GLY A 329 -6.18 0.91 -6.99
C GLY A 329 -4.91 0.91 -6.14
N SER A 330 -4.68 -0.16 -5.35
CA SER A 330 -3.42 -0.36 -4.63
C SER A 330 -2.23 -0.60 -5.56
N GLU A 331 -1.06 -0.91 -4.99
CA GLU A 331 0.16 -1.18 -5.76
C GLU A 331 -0.08 -2.31 -6.80
N ARG A 332 -0.16 -1.94 -8.10
CA ARG A 332 -0.42 -2.87 -9.22
C ARG A 332 0.44 -4.12 -9.15
N GLY A 333 -0.16 -5.29 -8.97
CA GLY A 333 0.47 -6.61 -8.91
C GLY A 333 1.29 -7.01 -10.15
N TYR A 334 1.94 -8.17 -10.06
CA TYR A 334 2.48 -8.85 -11.24
C TYR A 334 1.43 -9.82 -11.76
N PHE A 335 1.35 -9.97 -13.09
CA PHE A 335 0.65 -11.09 -13.68
C PHE A 335 1.53 -12.33 -13.53
N ILE A 336 0.99 -13.39 -12.94
CA ILE A 336 1.68 -14.67 -12.80
C ILE A 336 1.25 -15.53 -13.99
N ASN A 337 2.19 -15.94 -14.84
CA ASN A 337 1.87 -16.86 -15.93
C ASN A 337 1.78 -18.32 -15.42
N LYS A 338 1.39 -19.25 -16.30
CA LYS A 338 1.25 -20.67 -15.92
C LYS A 338 2.56 -21.34 -15.49
N SER A 339 3.71 -20.83 -15.95
CA SER A 339 5.05 -21.27 -15.54
C SER A 339 5.48 -20.71 -14.18
N GLY A 340 4.77 -19.71 -13.65
CA GLY A 340 5.10 -19.01 -12.41
C GLY A 340 5.91 -17.72 -12.60
N ASP A 341 6.17 -17.30 -13.83
CA ASP A 341 6.91 -16.07 -14.10
C ASP A 341 6.07 -14.84 -13.74
N LEU A 342 6.74 -13.83 -13.18
CA LEU A 342 6.14 -12.56 -12.79
C LEU A 342 6.28 -11.54 -13.92
N ILE A 343 5.15 -11.13 -14.50
CA ILE A 343 5.09 -10.22 -15.65
C ILE A 343 4.50 -8.89 -15.23
N THR A 344 5.22 -7.80 -15.48
CA THR A 344 4.72 -6.44 -15.28
C THR A 344 3.79 -6.06 -16.42
N ILE A 345 2.52 -5.75 -16.11
CA ILE A 345 1.57 -5.25 -17.11
C ILE A 345 1.83 -3.74 -17.32
N PRO A 346 2.13 -3.29 -18.57
CA PRO A 346 2.37 -1.89 -18.84
C PRO A 346 1.10 -1.06 -18.58
N LYS A 347 1.29 0.27 -18.51
CA LYS A 347 0.16 1.18 -18.31
C LYS A 347 -0.66 1.39 -19.60
N TYR A 348 0.00 1.29 -20.74
CA TYR A 348 -0.57 1.58 -22.06
C TYR A 348 -0.49 0.33 -22.92
N LYS A 349 -1.39 0.22 -23.89
CA LYS A 349 -1.27 -0.77 -24.95
C LYS A 349 0.00 -0.48 -25.77
N GLU A 350 0.48 -1.51 -26.44
CA GLU A 350 1.70 -1.45 -27.25
C GLU A 350 1.67 -0.25 -28.21
N ASP A 351 2.76 0.53 -28.22
CA ASP A 351 2.93 1.78 -29.00
C ASP A 351 1.92 2.92 -28.76
N GLU A 352 0.97 2.80 -27.83
CA GLU A 352 -0.07 3.83 -27.64
C GLU A 352 0.28 4.92 -26.61
N ARG A 353 1.49 4.91 -26.05
CA ARG A 353 1.93 5.91 -25.05
C ARG A 353 1.83 7.34 -25.58
N VAL A 354 2.17 7.55 -26.85
CA VAL A 354 2.10 8.87 -27.50
C VAL A 354 0.65 9.32 -27.63
N SER A 355 -0.22 8.43 -28.12
CA SER A 355 -1.67 8.66 -28.24
C SER A 355 -2.31 9.01 -26.90
N TYR A 356 -1.95 8.28 -25.83
CA TYR A 356 -2.42 8.59 -24.47
C TYR A 356 -2.02 9.99 -24.01
N LYS A 357 -0.75 10.37 -24.24
CA LYS A 357 -0.25 11.70 -23.87
C LYS A 357 -0.90 12.81 -24.70
N ALA A 358 -1.35 12.51 -25.91
CA ALA A 358 -2.11 13.42 -26.76
C ALA A 358 -3.60 13.55 -26.36
N GLY A 359 -4.08 12.73 -25.41
CA GLY A 359 -5.42 12.84 -24.84
C GLY A 359 -6.28 11.59 -24.95
N ASN A 360 -5.88 10.60 -25.73
CA ASN A 360 -6.67 9.37 -25.91
C ASN A 360 -6.64 8.49 -24.65
N LYS A 361 -7.68 8.54 -23.84
CA LYS A 361 -7.76 7.75 -22.60
C LYS A 361 -8.00 6.25 -22.84
N ASN A 362 -8.44 5.86 -24.03
CA ASN A 362 -8.66 4.44 -24.39
C ASN A 362 -7.36 3.67 -24.67
N ALA A 363 -6.22 4.38 -24.67
CA ALA A 363 -4.90 3.79 -24.84
C ALA A 363 -4.34 3.10 -23.59
N ILE A 364 -5.06 3.17 -22.45
CA ILE A 364 -4.68 2.45 -21.24
C ILE A 364 -5.11 0.98 -21.33
N ILE A 365 -4.36 0.14 -20.62
CA ILE A 365 -4.81 -1.23 -20.35
C ILE A 365 -5.71 -1.19 -19.13
N TYR A 366 -6.98 -1.55 -19.30
CA TYR A 366 -7.90 -1.81 -18.21
C TYR A 366 -7.57 -3.16 -17.59
N ILE A 367 -7.49 -3.19 -16.26
CA ILE A 367 -7.09 -4.37 -15.52
C ILE A 367 -8.09 -4.58 -14.38
N PRO A 368 -8.61 -5.81 -14.21
CA PRO A 368 -9.48 -6.15 -13.08
C PRO A 368 -8.72 -6.04 -11.76
N ASP A 369 -9.43 -5.68 -10.70
CA ASP A 369 -8.93 -5.68 -9.31
C ASP A 369 -8.28 -7.01 -8.87
N LEU A 370 -8.82 -8.12 -9.35
CA LEU A 370 -8.36 -9.47 -9.03
C LEU A 370 -8.61 -10.40 -10.22
N ILE A 371 -7.64 -11.27 -10.51
CA ILE A 371 -7.79 -12.33 -11.50
C ILE A 371 -7.51 -13.66 -10.82
N LEU A 372 -8.53 -14.53 -10.78
CA LEU A 372 -8.42 -15.87 -10.21
C LEU A 372 -8.34 -16.91 -11.32
N PHE A 373 -7.51 -17.92 -11.12
CA PHE A 373 -7.50 -19.15 -11.90
C PHE A 373 -8.16 -20.28 -11.09
N ASP A 374 -9.31 -20.74 -11.55
CA ASP A 374 -9.96 -21.96 -11.08
C ASP A 374 -9.30 -23.15 -11.77
N VAL A 375 -8.42 -23.82 -11.03
CA VAL A 375 -7.65 -24.97 -11.50
C VAL A 375 -8.56 -26.15 -11.84
N ASP A 376 -9.58 -26.40 -11.02
CA ASP A 376 -10.41 -27.59 -11.10
C ASP A 376 -11.33 -27.54 -12.33
N ARG A 377 -11.73 -26.34 -12.77
CA ARG A 377 -12.57 -26.12 -13.96
C ARG A 377 -11.81 -25.57 -15.18
N ASN A 378 -10.51 -25.29 -15.02
CA ASN A 378 -9.69 -24.56 -15.99
C ASN A 378 -10.34 -23.23 -16.44
N GLN A 379 -10.85 -22.44 -15.50
CA GLN A 379 -11.54 -21.17 -15.76
C GLN A 379 -10.77 -19.99 -15.20
N ILE A 380 -10.94 -18.82 -15.82
CA ILE A 380 -10.43 -17.55 -15.31
C ILE A 380 -11.59 -16.69 -14.86
N ILE A 381 -11.44 -16.06 -13.70
CA ILE A 381 -12.44 -15.16 -13.13
C ILE A 381 -11.80 -13.78 -12.98
N ASN A 382 -12.20 -12.87 -13.86
CA ASN A 382 -11.86 -11.45 -13.80
C ASN A 382 -12.85 -10.76 -12.86
N ILE A 383 -12.33 -10.19 -11.78
CA ILE A 383 -13.11 -9.59 -10.71
C ILE A 383 -12.84 -8.10 -10.64
N GLU A 384 -13.92 -7.31 -10.69
CA GLU A 384 -13.90 -5.88 -10.38
C GLU A 384 -14.52 -5.63 -9.00
N GLY A 385 -13.80 -5.00 -8.09
CA GLY A 385 -14.33 -4.58 -6.81
C GLY A 385 -15.01 -3.22 -6.93
N LYS A 386 -16.22 -3.07 -6.38
CA LYS A 386 -16.87 -1.75 -6.21
C LYS A 386 -17.59 -1.66 -4.88
N THR A 387 -17.81 -0.45 -4.40
CA THR A 387 -18.90 -0.22 -3.43
C THR A 387 -20.26 -0.49 -4.09
N TYR A 388 -21.26 -0.92 -3.31
CA TYR A 388 -22.62 -1.16 -3.85
C TYR A 388 -23.22 0.05 -4.58
N ALA A 389 -22.93 1.28 -4.11
CA ALA A 389 -23.37 2.52 -4.75
C ALA A 389 -22.83 2.68 -6.18
N ASN A 390 -21.64 2.15 -6.46
CA ASN A 390 -20.95 2.24 -7.74
C ASN A 390 -21.08 0.99 -8.61
N ARG A 391 -21.99 0.06 -8.28
CA ARG A 391 -22.15 -1.23 -8.98
C ARG A 391 -22.37 -1.10 -10.50
N ALA A 392 -23.15 -0.11 -10.93
CA ALA A 392 -23.43 0.11 -12.35
C ALA A 392 -22.15 0.44 -13.14
N ASN A 393 -21.26 1.24 -12.55
CA ASN A 393 -19.96 1.56 -13.14
C ASN A 393 -19.09 0.31 -13.23
N GLY A 394 -19.05 -0.51 -12.18
CA GLY A 394 -18.31 -1.78 -12.20
C GLY A 394 -18.79 -2.75 -13.29
N ILE A 395 -20.11 -2.86 -13.50
CA ILE A 395 -20.69 -3.71 -14.55
C ILE A 395 -20.27 -3.21 -15.94
N GLU A 396 -20.26 -1.89 -16.16
CA GLU A 396 -19.80 -1.31 -17.43
C GLU A 396 -18.31 -1.55 -17.66
N GLU A 397 -17.49 -1.45 -16.60
CA GLU A 397 -16.04 -1.66 -16.66
C GLU A 397 -15.65 -3.08 -17.10
N LEU A 398 -16.48 -4.10 -16.83
CA LEU A 398 -16.24 -5.48 -17.26
C LEU A 398 -16.03 -5.62 -18.77
N LYS A 399 -16.60 -4.72 -19.58
CA LYS A 399 -16.46 -4.76 -21.04
C LYS A 399 -15.03 -4.47 -21.50
N ASN A 400 -14.22 -3.82 -20.67
CA ASN A 400 -12.91 -3.31 -21.05
C ASN A 400 -11.74 -4.30 -20.91
N TYR A 401 -11.97 -5.51 -20.37
CA TYR A 401 -10.90 -6.48 -20.08
C TYR A 401 -10.44 -7.34 -21.27
N VAL A 402 -11.00 -7.13 -22.47
CA VAL A 402 -10.64 -7.91 -23.67
C VAL A 402 -9.12 -7.91 -23.92
N TYR A 403 -8.47 -6.75 -23.79
CA TYR A 403 -7.04 -6.64 -24.06
C TYR A 403 -6.17 -7.50 -23.14
N ILE A 404 -6.44 -7.48 -21.82
CA ILE A 404 -5.66 -8.28 -20.87
C ILE A 404 -5.94 -9.78 -21.06
N GLU A 405 -7.17 -10.12 -21.43
CA GLU A 405 -7.56 -11.50 -21.74
C GLU A 405 -6.79 -12.05 -22.94
N GLU A 406 -6.82 -11.35 -24.07
CA GLU A 406 -6.16 -11.78 -25.30
C GLU A 406 -4.63 -11.73 -25.20
N ARG A 407 -4.06 -10.73 -24.52
CA ARG A 407 -2.62 -10.50 -24.53
C ARG A 407 -1.85 -11.29 -23.48
N TYR A 408 -2.46 -11.57 -22.33
CA TYR A 408 -1.80 -12.19 -21.18
C TYR A 408 -2.45 -13.51 -20.76
N ILE A 409 -3.78 -13.52 -20.55
CA ILE A 409 -4.49 -14.67 -19.97
C ILE A 409 -4.57 -15.83 -20.96
N VAL A 410 -5.12 -15.62 -22.15
CA VAL A 410 -5.34 -16.68 -23.15
C VAL A 410 -4.02 -17.33 -23.59
N PRO A 411 -2.94 -16.58 -23.91
CA PRO A 411 -1.66 -17.17 -24.28
C PRO A 411 -1.03 -18.00 -23.15
N SER A 412 -1.23 -17.60 -21.90
CA SER A 412 -0.59 -18.24 -20.73
C SER A 412 -1.37 -19.45 -20.22
N TYR A 413 -2.69 -19.34 -20.08
CA TYR A 413 -3.50 -20.34 -19.37
C TYR A 413 -4.35 -21.21 -20.30
N LYS A 414 -4.71 -20.73 -21.49
CA LYS A 414 -5.67 -21.38 -22.40
C LYS A 414 -6.95 -21.85 -21.66
N PRO A 415 -7.66 -20.94 -20.97
CA PRO A 415 -8.79 -21.32 -20.14
C PRO A 415 -9.96 -21.83 -20.99
N SER A 416 -10.75 -22.75 -20.44
CA SER A 416 -11.99 -23.23 -21.06
C SER A 416 -13.06 -22.14 -21.12
N LYS A 417 -13.05 -21.23 -20.15
CA LYS A 417 -13.98 -20.10 -20.03
C LYS A 417 -13.32 -18.95 -19.27
N ILE A 418 -13.64 -17.72 -19.67
CA ILE A 418 -13.35 -16.52 -18.91
C ILE A 418 -14.67 -15.96 -18.40
N VAL A 419 -14.79 -15.81 -17.08
CA VAL A 419 -15.92 -15.22 -16.39
C VAL A 419 -15.52 -13.82 -15.93
N ARG A 420 -16.41 -12.85 -16.13
CA ARG A 420 -16.23 -11.48 -15.65
C ARG A 420 -17.32 -11.20 -14.63
N THR A 421 -16.96 -10.63 -13.49
CA THR A 421 -17.94 -10.38 -12.43
C THR A 421 -17.54 -9.20 -11.56
N VAL A 422 -18.55 -8.53 -11.00
CA VAL A 422 -18.38 -7.51 -9.97
C VAL A 422 -18.58 -8.13 -8.59
N VAL A 423 -17.69 -7.79 -7.66
CA VAL A 423 -17.84 -8.08 -6.23
C VAL A 423 -18.08 -6.78 -5.48
N LEU A 424 -19.10 -6.74 -4.64
CA LEU A 424 -19.56 -5.51 -3.99
C LEU A 424 -19.31 -5.49 -2.50
N SER A 425 -18.87 -4.32 -2.01
CA SER A 425 -18.71 -4.01 -0.58
C SER A 425 -19.78 -3.05 -0.10
N GLY A 426 -20.23 -3.23 1.14
CA GLY A 426 -21.17 -2.34 1.85
C GLY A 426 -22.63 -2.54 1.43
N SER A 427 -23.49 -1.57 1.79
CA SER A 427 -24.97 -1.60 1.72
C SER A 427 -25.65 -2.51 2.75
N ASP A 428 -26.99 -2.46 2.77
CA ASP A 428 -27.87 -3.35 3.54
C ASP A 428 -28.56 -4.38 2.62
N ALA A 429 -28.07 -4.55 1.39
CA ALA A 429 -28.61 -5.53 0.46
C ALA A 429 -28.47 -6.94 1.05
N THR A 430 -29.48 -7.78 0.80
CA THR A 430 -29.56 -9.18 1.26
C THR A 430 -29.65 -10.18 0.12
N LYS A 431 -29.68 -9.70 -1.12
CA LYS A 431 -29.74 -10.50 -2.36
C LYS A 431 -29.02 -9.79 -3.51
N ILE A 432 -28.64 -10.55 -4.52
CA ILE A 432 -28.07 -10.04 -5.77
C ILE A 432 -29.22 -9.88 -6.78
N GLU A 433 -29.38 -8.67 -7.32
CA GLU A 433 -30.46 -8.35 -8.29
C GLU A 433 -29.95 -7.95 -9.67
N ASN A 434 -28.64 -7.70 -9.81
CA ASN A 434 -28.04 -7.20 -11.04
C ASN A 434 -27.23 -8.29 -11.75
N ASP A 435 -27.54 -8.51 -13.03
CA ASP A 435 -26.68 -9.29 -13.91
C ASP A 435 -25.27 -8.70 -13.95
N GLY A 436 -24.25 -9.57 -13.90
CA GLY A 436 -22.85 -9.18 -13.80
C GLY A 436 -22.31 -9.03 -12.37
N VAL A 437 -23.17 -8.95 -11.35
CA VAL A 437 -22.75 -9.05 -9.95
C VAL A 437 -22.72 -10.51 -9.52
N GLY A 438 -21.58 -10.95 -8.99
CA GLY A 438 -21.38 -12.34 -8.54
C GLY A 438 -21.27 -12.49 -7.04
N PHE A 439 -21.10 -11.41 -6.28
CA PHE A 439 -20.89 -11.49 -4.83
C PHE A 439 -21.18 -10.16 -4.15
N ILE A 440 -21.79 -10.19 -2.96
CA ILE A 440 -21.91 -9.02 -2.08
C ILE A 440 -21.42 -9.40 -0.68
N LEU A 441 -20.54 -8.58 -0.12
CA LEU A 441 -20.26 -8.50 1.31
C LEU A 441 -20.86 -7.20 1.84
N ASN A 442 -21.97 -7.32 2.56
CA ASN A 442 -22.71 -6.14 3.01
C ASN A 442 -22.11 -5.55 4.31
N SER A 443 -22.64 -4.41 4.75
CA SER A 443 -22.08 -3.65 5.88
C SER A 443 -22.21 -4.38 7.22
N GLU A 444 -23.12 -5.36 7.32
CA GLU A 444 -23.29 -6.20 8.51
C GLU A 444 -22.53 -7.53 8.42
N GLY A 445 -21.62 -7.66 7.45
CA GLY A 445 -20.80 -8.85 7.24
C GLY A 445 -21.54 -10.04 6.62
N GLN A 446 -22.76 -9.86 6.09
CA GLN A 446 -23.45 -10.94 5.38
C GLN A 446 -22.77 -11.25 4.06
N ILE A 447 -22.59 -12.54 3.82
CA ILE A 447 -22.00 -13.08 2.60
C ILE A 447 -23.15 -13.51 1.69
N ILE A 448 -23.34 -12.81 0.58
CA ILE A 448 -24.49 -13.01 -0.31
C ILE A 448 -23.97 -13.53 -1.65
N ILE A 449 -24.47 -14.71 -2.01
CA ILE A 449 -24.20 -15.40 -3.27
C ILE A 449 -25.52 -15.67 -4.00
N SER A 450 -25.43 -15.96 -5.29
CA SER A 450 -26.54 -16.28 -6.17
C SER A 450 -26.12 -17.36 -7.17
N ASP A 451 -27.03 -17.80 -8.03
CA ASP A 451 -26.69 -18.76 -9.09
C ASP A 451 -25.62 -18.22 -10.06
N SER A 452 -25.57 -16.88 -10.24
CA SER A 452 -24.56 -16.19 -11.05
C SER A 452 -23.19 -16.07 -10.39
N THR A 453 -23.05 -16.39 -9.09
CA THR A 453 -21.75 -16.39 -8.41
C THR A 453 -20.81 -17.41 -9.06
N PRO A 454 -19.55 -17.05 -9.38
CA PRO A 454 -18.56 -18.01 -9.86
C PRO A 454 -18.43 -19.21 -8.91
N GLU A 455 -18.37 -20.42 -9.47
CA GLU A 455 -18.47 -21.65 -8.68
C GLU A 455 -17.36 -21.78 -7.63
N ILE A 456 -16.13 -21.37 -7.96
CA ILE A 456 -15.02 -21.36 -7.00
C ILE A 456 -15.27 -20.48 -5.77
N ILE A 457 -16.03 -19.39 -5.93
CA ILE A 457 -16.42 -18.52 -4.81
C ILE A 457 -17.48 -19.22 -3.97
N LYS A 458 -18.48 -19.87 -4.59
CA LYS A 458 -19.49 -20.67 -3.87
C LYS A 458 -18.83 -21.78 -3.04
N GLU A 459 -17.87 -22.50 -3.62
CA GLU A 459 -17.11 -23.54 -2.93
C GLU A 459 -16.31 -23.00 -1.74
N ALA A 460 -15.66 -21.85 -1.91
CA ALA A 460 -14.92 -21.20 -0.84
C ALA A 460 -15.85 -20.78 0.31
N VAL A 461 -17.00 -20.18 -0.02
CA VAL A 461 -18.02 -19.78 0.96
C VAL A 461 -18.62 -20.99 1.69
N GLY A 462 -18.91 -22.09 0.98
CA GLY A 462 -19.43 -23.32 1.57
C GLY A 462 -18.50 -23.94 2.62
N LYS A 463 -17.20 -23.68 2.53
CA LYS A 463 -16.19 -24.13 3.49
C LYS A 463 -16.01 -23.20 4.69
N LEU A 464 -16.57 -21.99 4.68
CA LEU A 464 -16.58 -21.09 5.84
C LEU A 464 -17.55 -21.56 6.93
N SER A 465 -18.56 -22.35 6.55
CA SER A 465 -19.63 -22.84 7.42
C SER A 465 -19.26 -24.10 8.19
N VAL A 466 -18.02 -24.61 8.04
CA VAL A 466 -17.51 -25.76 8.78
C VAL A 466 -16.64 -25.23 9.93
N PRO A 467 -16.99 -25.54 11.20
CA PRO A 467 -16.25 -25.07 12.39
C PRO A 467 -14.75 -25.38 12.38
#